data_AF-A0A5A8AK21-F1
#
_entry.id   AF-A0A5A8AK21-F1
#
_cell.length_a   1.000
_cell.length_b   1.000
_cell.length_c   1.000
_cell.angle_alpha   90.00
_cell.angle_beta   90.00
_cell.angle_gamma   90.00
#
_symmetry.space_group_name_H-M   'P 1'
#
loop_
_entity.id
_entity.type
_entity.pdbx_description
1 polymer ?
#
loop_
_entity_poly.entity_id
_entity_poly.type
_entity_poly.pdbx_seq_one_letter_code
_entity_poly.pdbx_strand_id
1 'polypeptide(L)'
;MKRNLLLAAVLSVTLSVPRIKAQVGINTTSPRATLDVAPKNTDGTTAEGVIAPRLTGNQLTAADSRYTSAHTGVIVYATSAPSTSTAKTANITAPGYYYFDGGIWRGMGAQSTTTTLSISSVIDPNILGYVPSNTATAVNNAPSTVTVNGVTATRTGTYTYNGHSYAAYSASAAGITWYNAYDACKNMGGYLATFTTDEEWKQVETNLLSAAAFDSQQTWIGFAKFSWFAGAALTPDPEEKWITGEQPLHDYSAGGTSAVRKSNWFNTGEPNNSGGTEGFVITLPKNSGTKTYNGYTSTHTWNDVVANTTATTGFIVEFQQ
;
A
#
# COMPACT_ATOMS: atom_id res chain seq x y z
N MET A 1 52.98 60.00 -39.51
CA MET A 1 51.79 59.22 -39.09
C MET A 1 51.89 57.69 -39.29
N LYS A 2 52.95 57.11 -39.89
CA LYS A 2 52.98 55.66 -40.22
C LYS A 2 53.68 54.72 -39.19
N ARG A 3 54.32 55.23 -38.13
CA ARG A 3 55.02 54.40 -37.12
C ARG A 3 54.15 53.95 -35.93
N ASN A 4 52.97 54.54 -35.72
CA ASN A 4 52.11 54.22 -34.58
C ASN A 4 50.99 53.20 -34.90
N LEU A 5 50.81 52.81 -36.17
CA LEU A 5 49.82 51.79 -36.55
C LEU A 5 50.30 50.35 -36.38
N LEU A 6 51.62 50.11 -36.39
CA LEU A 6 52.19 48.76 -36.25
C LEU A 6 52.18 48.25 -34.79
N LEU A 7 52.26 49.14 -33.79
CA LEU A 7 52.13 48.73 -32.38
C LEU A 7 50.68 48.43 -31.98
N ALA A 8 49.69 49.09 -32.58
CA ALA A 8 48.27 48.86 -32.28
C ALA A 8 47.73 47.55 -32.91
N ALA A 9 48.26 47.16 -34.07
CA ALA A 9 47.88 45.92 -34.76
C ALA A 9 48.47 44.65 -34.13
N VAL A 10 49.65 44.75 -33.49
CA VAL A 10 50.28 43.60 -32.80
C VAL A 10 49.69 43.38 -31.38
N LEU A 11 49.16 44.43 -30.74
CA LEU A 11 48.54 44.34 -29.41
C LEU A 11 47.08 43.82 -29.45
N SER A 12 46.41 43.87 -30.61
CA SER A 12 45.02 43.43 -30.76
C SER A 12 44.87 41.97 -31.23
N VAL A 13 45.97 41.30 -31.61
CA VAL A 13 45.97 39.88 -32.02
C VAL A 13 46.27 38.93 -30.86
N THR A 14 46.68 39.42 -29.68
CA THR A 14 47.13 38.58 -28.55
C THR A 14 46.14 38.43 -27.38
N LEU A 15 44.92 38.99 -27.45
CA LEU A 15 43.94 38.89 -26.35
C LEU A 15 42.67 38.09 -26.64
N SER A 16 42.58 37.38 -27.76
CA SER A 16 41.53 36.37 -27.97
C SER A 16 42.06 34.99 -27.60
N VAL A 17 42.45 34.81 -26.33
CA VAL A 17 42.56 33.46 -25.78
C VAL A 17 41.13 32.91 -25.77
N PRO A 18 40.76 31.89 -26.58
CA PRO A 18 39.48 31.26 -26.39
C PRO A 18 39.44 30.80 -24.94
N ARG A 19 38.40 31.19 -24.20
CA ARG A 19 38.17 30.67 -22.84
C ARG A 19 38.09 29.16 -22.98
N ILE A 20 39.18 28.45 -22.68
CA ILE A 20 39.21 27.00 -22.70
C ILE A 20 38.25 26.57 -21.60
N LYS A 21 37.03 26.21 -21.99
CA LYS A 21 36.09 25.62 -21.06
C LYS A 21 36.68 24.26 -20.69
N ALA A 22 36.83 23.97 -19.40
CA ALA A 22 37.28 22.68 -18.90
C ALA A 22 36.25 21.53 -19.11
N GLN A 23 35.37 21.68 -20.10
CA GLN A 23 34.30 20.75 -20.43
C GLN A 23 34.80 19.78 -21.49
N VAL A 24 34.54 18.49 -21.29
CA VAL A 24 34.86 17.43 -22.24
C VAL A 24 33.58 17.06 -22.99
N GLY A 25 33.59 17.27 -24.31
CA GLY A 25 32.53 16.78 -25.21
C GLY A 25 33.00 15.52 -25.95
N ILE A 26 32.18 14.47 -25.97
CA ILE A 26 32.37 13.28 -26.80
C ILE A 26 31.25 13.27 -27.84
N ASN A 27 31.60 13.27 -29.13
CA ASN A 27 30.69 13.41 -30.26
C ASN A 27 29.82 14.69 -30.26
N THR A 28 30.19 15.72 -29.49
CA THR A 28 29.54 17.05 -29.50
C THR A 28 30.57 18.17 -29.44
N THR A 29 30.39 19.22 -30.25
CA THR A 29 31.25 20.41 -30.26
C THR A 29 30.76 21.51 -29.31
N SER A 30 29.57 21.34 -28.73
CA SER A 30 28.95 22.29 -27.81
C SER A 30 28.50 21.58 -26.53
N PRO A 31 29.44 21.17 -25.66
CA PRO A 31 29.11 20.41 -24.46
C PRO A 31 28.28 21.25 -23.47
N ARG A 32 27.21 20.64 -22.96
CA ARG A 32 26.26 21.27 -22.02
C ARG A 32 26.57 20.98 -20.55
N ALA A 33 27.52 20.08 -20.28
CA ALA A 33 27.98 19.71 -18.95
C ALA A 33 29.52 19.64 -18.89
N THR A 34 30.09 19.33 -17.72
CA THR A 34 31.54 19.08 -17.57
C THR A 34 32.02 17.87 -18.36
N LEU A 35 31.19 16.84 -18.51
CA LEU A 35 31.30 15.77 -19.50
C LEU A 35 29.95 15.64 -20.22
N ASP A 36 29.94 15.80 -21.54
CA ASP A 36 28.75 15.64 -22.38
C ASP A 36 29.03 14.59 -23.46
N VAL A 37 28.25 13.51 -23.48
CA VAL A 37 28.41 12.38 -24.42
C VAL A 37 27.16 12.32 -25.30
N ALA A 38 27.33 12.69 -26.57
CA ALA A 38 26.28 12.59 -27.57
C ALA A 38 26.38 11.27 -28.35
N PRO A 39 25.24 10.72 -28.83
CA PRO A 39 25.28 9.55 -29.69
C PRO A 39 25.96 9.89 -31.02
N LYS A 40 26.71 8.94 -31.57
CA LYS A 40 27.27 9.08 -32.93
C LYS A 40 26.17 8.96 -33.98
N ASN A 41 25.31 7.94 -33.88
CA ASN A 41 24.12 7.78 -34.69
C ASN A 41 22.88 7.55 -33.80
N THR A 42 21.70 7.93 -34.30
CA THR A 42 20.41 7.69 -33.62
C THR A 42 19.52 6.70 -34.39
N ASP A 43 20.09 5.99 -35.37
CA ASP A 43 19.40 5.04 -36.26
C ASP A 43 19.58 3.57 -35.83
N GLY A 44 20.24 3.31 -34.70
CA GLY A 44 20.50 1.97 -34.16
C GLY A 44 21.63 1.20 -34.85
N THR A 45 22.41 1.83 -35.73
CA THR A 45 23.53 1.18 -36.44
C THR A 45 24.81 1.07 -35.58
N THR A 46 24.84 1.73 -34.43
CA THR A 46 25.97 1.79 -33.50
C THR A 46 25.54 1.52 -32.08
N ALA A 47 26.40 0.85 -31.30
CA ALA A 47 26.20 0.65 -29.87
C ALA A 47 26.59 1.93 -29.11
N GLU A 48 25.61 2.81 -28.87
CA GLU A 48 25.79 4.05 -28.11
C GLU A 48 25.79 3.78 -26.60
N GLY A 49 26.63 4.49 -25.83
CA GLY A 49 26.62 4.40 -24.37
C GLY A 49 27.95 4.76 -23.71
N VAL A 50 27.98 4.63 -22.37
CA VAL A 50 29.18 4.82 -21.54
C VAL A 50 29.41 3.56 -20.71
N ILE A 51 30.60 2.97 -20.82
CA ILE A 51 31.00 1.83 -19.98
C ILE A 51 31.85 2.36 -18.82
N ALA A 52 31.37 2.17 -17.59
CA ALA A 52 32.15 2.49 -16.39
C ALA A 52 33.28 1.47 -16.16
N PRO A 53 34.31 1.81 -15.35
CA PRO A 53 35.34 0.85 -14.96
C PRO A 53 34.74 -0.43 -14.36
N ARG A 54 35.20 -1.59 -14.85
CA ARG A 54 34.75 -2.91 -14.38
C ARG A 54 35.72 -3.47 -13.36
N LEU A 55 35.23 -3.78 -12.17
CA LEU A 55 36.03 -4.29 -11.05
C LEU A 55 35.28 -5.45 -10.38
N THR A 56 35.98 -6.46 -9.88
CA THR A 56 35.37 -7.46 -9.00
C THR A 56 35.09 -6.86 -7.62
N GLY A 57 34.15 -7.43 -6.87
CA GLY A 57 33.92 -7.05 -5.48
C GLY A 57 35.20 -7.14 -4.63
N ASN A 58 36.02 -8.18 -4.84
CA ASN A 58 37.31 -8.32 -4.17
C ASN A 58 38.29 -7.18 -4.47
N GLN A 59 38.33 -6.68 -5.72
CA GLN A 59 39.17 -5.53 -6.08
C GLN A 59 38.68 -4.24 -5.41
N LEU A 60 37.36 -4.07 -5.27
CA LEU A 60 36.77 -2.94 -4.56
C LEU A 60 37.07 -3.02 -3.05
N THR A 61 37.04 -4.22 -2.47
CA THR A 61 37.46 -4.49 -1.08
C THR A 61 38.96 -4.24 -0.89
N ALA A 62 39.82 -4.64 -1.82
CA ALA A 62 41.26 -4.37 -1.74
C ALA A 62 41.58 -2.86 -1.82
N ALA A 63 40.73 -2.10 -2.50
CA ALA A 63 40.83 -0.65 -2.64
C ALA A 63 40.07 0.14 -1.56
N ASP A 64 39.55 -0.51 -0.51
CA ASP A 64 38.66 0.10 0.50
C ASP A 64 39.26 1.37 1.13
N SER A 65 40.57 1.38 1.41
CA SER A 65 41.29 2.55 1.97
C SER A 65 41.47 3.71 0.98
N ARG A 66 41.29 3.49 -0.32
CA ARG A 66 41.41 4.52 -1.37
C ARG A 66 40.10 5.28 -1.59
N TYR A 67 38.97 4.63 -1.32
CA TYR A 67 37.65 5.26 -1.41
C TYR A 67 37.33 6.07 -0.14
N THR A 68 37.66 7.35 -0.19
CA THR A 68 37.37 8.36 0.85
C THR A 68 36.17 9.23 0.47
N SER A 69 35.71 10.11 1.36
CA SER A 69 34.62 11.06 1.08
C SER A 69 34.84 11.95 -0.15
N ALA A 70 36.09 12.17 -0.57
CA ALA A 70 36.41 12.89 -1.80
C ALA A 70 35.98 12.14 -3.09
N HIS A 71 35.65 10.85 -2.98
CA HIS A 71 35.25 9.99 -4.08
C HIS A 71 33.74 9.70 -4.12
N THR A 72 32.94 10.44 -3.33
CA THR A 72 31.47 10.35 -3.44
C THR A 72 31.04 10.63 -4.88
N GLY A 73 30.20 9.74 -5.43
CA GLY A 73 29.72 9.80 -6.80
C GLY A 73 30.54 9.01 -7.82
N VAL A 74 31.65 8.36 -7.42
CA VAL A 74 32.37 7.43 -8.32
C VAL A 74 31.45 6.28 -8.73
N ILE A 75 31.38 6.01 -10.02
CA ILE A 75 30.58 4.94 -10.63
C ILE A 75 31.49 3.83 -11.15
N VAL A 76 31.15 2.59 -10.81
CA VAL A 76 31.82 1.37 -11.30
C VAL A 76 30.78 0.33 -11.69
N TYR A 77 31.19 -0.64 -12.50
CA TYR A 77 30.45 -1.88 -12.68
C TYR A 77 31.16 -2.99 -11.90
N ALA A 78 30.52 -3.52 -10.86
CA ALA A 78 31.00 -4.69 -10.15
C ALA A 78 30.75 -5.94 -11.00
N THR A 79 31.77 -6.76 -11.26
CA THR A 79 31.63 -7.99 -12.05
C THR A 79 31.28 -9.21 -11.22
N SER A 80 31.39 -9.12 -9.89
CA SER A 80 31.04 -10.16 -8.91
C SER A 80 30.96 -9.58 -7.50
N ALA A 81 30.29 -10.29 -6.58
CA ALA A 81 30.33 -9.98 -5.16
C ALA A 81 31.73 -10.26 -4.54
N PRO A 82 32.15 -9.54 -3.48
CA PRO A 82 33.36 -9.88 -2.75
C PRO A 82 33.18 -11.20 -2.00
N SER A 83 34.25 -11.98 -1.93
CA SER A 83 34.31 -13.20 -1.12
C SER A 83 34.27 -12.93 0.39
N THR A 84 34.70 -11.74 0.81
CA THR A 84 34.57 -11.24 2.17
C THR A 84 34.27 -9.75 2.12
N SER A 85 33.09 -9.36 2.61
CA SER A 85 32.64 -7.97 2.58
C SER A 85 33.26 -7.14 3.70
N THR A 86 33.53 -5.86 3.40
CA THR A 86 33.82 -4.80 4.37
C THR A 86 32.55 -3.98 4.62
N ALA A 87 32.59 -3.07 5.60
CA ALA A 87 31.52 -2.10 5.81
C ALA A 87 31.19 -1.30 4.52
N LYS A 88 32.19 -0.96 3.69
CA LYS A 88 31.94 -0.21 2.46
C LYS A 88 31.44 -1.07 1.30
N THR A 89 31.76 -2.36 1.26
CA THR A 89 31.38 -3.26 0.16
C THR A 89 30.18 -4.15 0.49
N ALA A 90 29.56 -3.98 1.66
CA ALA A 90 28.46 -4.82 2.14
C ALA A 90 27.27 -4.94 1.17
N ASN A 91 26.98 -3.91 0.37
CA ASN A 91 25.86 -3.93 -0.57
C ASN A 91 26.21 -4.51 -1.96
N ILE A 92 27.46 -4.89 -2.22
CA ILE A 92 27.88 -5.50 -3.50
C ILE A 92 27.55 -6.98 -3.47
N THR A 93 26.29 -7.34 -3.64
CA THR A 93 25.80 -8.72 -3.51
C THR A 93 25.74 -9.47 -4.85
N ALA A 94 25.86 -8.77 -5.98
CA ALA A 94 25.79 -9.34 -7.32
C ALA A 94 26.55 -8.46 -8.34
N PRO A 95 26.82 -8.96 -9.55
CA PRO A 95 27.30 -8.11 -10.64
C PRO A 95 26.30 -6.99 -10.95
N GLY A 96 26.78 -5.76 -11.13
CA GLY A 96 25.90 -4.62 -11.36
C GLY A 96 26.61 -3.28 -11.33
N TYR A 97 25.89 -2.21 -11.64
CA TYR A 97 26.39 -0.84 -11.53
C TYR A 97 26.26 -0.35 -10.08
N TYR A 98 27.35 0.19 -9.53
CA TYR A 98 27.42 0.74 -8.17
C TYR A 98 28.04 2.13 -8.17
N TYR A 99 27.55 3.01 -7.29
CA TYR A 99 28.21 4.29 -6.98
C TYR A 99 28.67 4.32 -5.52
N PHE A 100 29.75 5.03 -5.24
CA PHE A 100 30.21 5.26 -3.86
C PHE A 100 29.50 6.47 -3.25
N ASP A 101 28.83 6.34 -2.11
CA ASP A 101 28.11 7.45 -1.47
C ASP A 101 28.99 8.30 -0.53
N GLY A 102 30.25 7.90 -0.34
CA GLY A 102 31.19 8.51 0.61
C GLY A 102 31.49 7.63 1.83
N GLY A 103 30.64 6.65 2.09
CA GLY A 103 30.84 5.62 3.12
C GLY A 103 30.72 4.20 2.57
N ILE A 104 29.74 3.91 1.73
CA ILE A 104 29.39 2.58 1.25
C ILE A 104 29.07 2.58 -0.25
N TRP A 105 29.30 1.46 -0.92
CA TRP A 105 28.85 1.24 -2.29
C TRP A 105 27.35 1.04 -2.33
N ARG A 106 26.65 1.70 -3.24
CA ARG A 106 25.20 1.59 -3.45
C ARG A 106 24.90 1.16 -4.88
N GLY A 107 24.02 0.19 -5.06
CA GLY A 107 23.58 -0.25 -6.38
C GLY A 107 22.81 0.87 -7.09
N MET A 108 23.08 1.07 -8.39
CA MET A 108 22.36 2.00 -9.26
C MET A 108 21.17 1.36 -9.98
N GLY A 109 20.99 0.05 -9.81
CA GLY A 109 19.91 -0.72 -10.41
C GLY A 109 19.20 -1.56 -9.38
N ALA A 110 18.27 -0.94 -8.66
CA ALA A 110 17.03 -1.62 -8.35
C ALA A 110 15.98 -0.94 -9.23
N GLN A 111 15.65 -1.55 -10.37
CA GLN A 111 14.34 -1.28 -10.95
C GLN A 111 13.36 -1.75 -9.89
N SER A 112 12.58 -0.84 -9.33
CA SER A 112 11.46 -1.21 -8.49
C SER A 112 10.52 -2.01 -9.39
N THR A 113 10.59 -3.35 -9.32
CA THR A 113 9.68 -4.26 -10.00
C THR A 113 8.32 -4.32 -9.31
N THR A 114 7.99 -3.33 -8.49
CA THR A 114 6.63 -3.07 -8.01
C THR A 114 5.77 -2.52 -9.15
N THR A 115 5.67 -3.29 -10.25
CA THR A 115 4.39 -3.52 -10.92
C THR A 115 3.70 -4.74 -10.30
N THR A 116 3.83 -4.94 -8.99
CA THR A 116 2.66 -5.38 -8.25
C THR A 116 1.66 -4.24 -8.40
N LEU A 117 0.65 -4.45 -9.25
CA LEU A 117 -0.68 -4.04 -8.83
C LEU A 117 -0.87 -4.70 -7.46
N SER A 118 -0.59 -3.95 -6.39
CA SER A 118 -0.97 -4.36 -5.07
C SER A 118 -2.50 -4.43 -5.11
N ILE A 119 -3.04 -5.64 -5.28
CA ILE A 119 -4.21 -5.98 -4.48
C ILE A 119 -3.67 -5.87 -3.07
N SER A 120 -3.84 -4.70 -2.45
CA SER A 120 -3.53 -4.57 -1.05
C SER A 120 -4.50 -5.49 -0.35
N SER A 121 -4.03 -6.64 0.12
CA SER A 121 -4.60 -7.33 1.28
C SER A 121 -4.00 -6.76 2.58
N VAL A 122 -3.30 -5.63 2.46
CA VAL A 122 -2.72 -4.88 3.56
C VAL A 122 -3.63 -3.69 3.79
N ILE A 123 -4.05 -3.53 5.04
CA ILE A 123 -4.82 -2.39 5.51
C ILE A 123 -4.14 -1.10 5.07
N ASP A 124 -4.90 -0.19 4.47
CA ASP A 124 -4.50 1.20 4.22
C ASP A 124 -4.86 2.06 5.45
N PRO A 125 -3.86 2.46 6.27
CA PRO A 125 -4.11 3.27 7.46
C PRO A 125 -4.67 4.67 7.12
N ASN A 126 -4.51 5.15 5.88
CA ASN A 126 -5.08 6.43 5.46
C ASN A 126 -6.59 6.33 5.22
N ILE A 127 -7.08 5.15 4.84
CA ILE A 127 -8.52 4.88 4.74
C ILE A 127 -9.09 4.54 6.12
N LEU A 128 -8.41 3.69 6.88
CA LEU A 128 -8.85 3.28 8.22
C LEU A 128 -8.82 4.43 9.23
N GLY A 129 -7.90 5.39 9.07
CA GLY A 129 -7.73 6.54 9.96
C GLY A 129 -6.82 6.28 11.16
N TYR A 130 -6.21 5.09 11.25
CA TYR A 130 -5.18 4.72 12.23
C TYR A 130 -4.39 3.50 11.77
N VAL A 131 -3.24 3.25 12.41
CA VAL A 131 -2.46 2.03 12.22
C VAL A 131 -2.91 1.02 13.29
N PRO A 132 -3.51 -0.12 12.92
CA PRO A 132 -3.89 -1.16 13.87
C PRO A 132 -2.63 -1.86 14.41
N SER A 133 -2.78 -2.58 15.53
CA SER A 133 -1.67 -3.29 16.14
C SER A 133 -1.35 -4.56 15.34
N ASN A 134 -0.06 -4.76 15.04
CA ASN A 134 0.47 -5.96 14.40
C ASN A 134 0.74 -7.12 15.38
N THR A 135 0.47 -6.92 16.68
CA THR A 135 0.66 -7.94 17.72
C THR A 135 -0.62 -8.27 18.47
N ALA A 136 -1.66 -7.46 18.30
CA ALA A 136 -2.93 -7.68 18.96
C ALA A 136 -3.64 -8.90 18.35
N THR A 137 -4.32 -9.67 19.19
CA THR A 137 -5.10 -10.83 18.74
C THR A 137 -6.43 -10.88 19.46
N ALA A 138 -7.40 -11.59 18.88
CA ALA A 138 -8.70 -11.79 19.52
C ALA A 138 -8.58 -12.43 20.92
N VAL A 139 -7.64 -13.35 21.10
CA VAL A 139 -7.44 -14.03 22.39
C VAL A 139 -6.86 -13.09 23.45
N ASN A 140 -5.87 -12.27 23.09
CA ASN A 140 -5.11 -11.46 24.05
C ASN A 140 -5.66 -10.04 24.25
N ASN A 141 -6.36 -9.48 23.25
CA ASN A 141 -6.70 -8.06 23.22
C ASN A 141 -8.20 -7.78 23.13
N ALA A 142 -9.03 -8.77 22.80
CA ALA A 142 -10.48 -8.63 22.91
C ALA A 142 -10.93 -9.03 24.33
N PRO A 143 -11.25 -8.09 25.24
CA PRO A 143 -11.63 -8.43 26.61
C PRO A 143 -12.98 -9.17 26.65
N SER A 144 -13.20 -10.00 27.67
CA SER A 144 -14.48 -10.72 27.84
C SER A 144 -15.70 -9.79 27.88
N THR A 145 -15.54 -8.58 28.37
CA THR A 145 -16.56 -7.52 28.36
C THR A 145 -15.93 -6.16 28.05
N VAL A 146 -16.65 -5.31 27.34
CA VAL A 146 -16.29 -3.91 27.08
C VAL A 146 -17.53 -3.03 27.21
N THR A 147 -17.38 -1.83 27.77
CA THR A 147 -18.47 -0.85 27.82
C THR A 147 -18.38 0.07 26.62
N VAL A 148 -19.42 0.08 25.80
CA VAL A 148 -19.51 0.86 24.55
C VAL A 148 -20.76 1.73 24.63
N ASN A 149 -20.58 3.06 24.63
CA ASN A 149 -21.68 4.01 24.78
C ASN A 149 -22.59 3.74 26.02
N GLY A 150 -21.97 3.34 27.14
CA GLY A 150 -22.70 2.97 28.37
C GLY A 150 -23.38 1.59 28.33
N VAL A 151 -23.32 0.86 27.20
CA VAL A 151 -23.85 -0.50 27.06
C VAL A 151 -22.74 -1.52 27.28
N THR A 152 -23.02 -2.59 28.02
CA THR A 152 -22.06 -3.69 28.20
C THR A 152 -22.12 -4.62 27.00
N ALA A 153 -21.02 -4.76 26.27
CA ALA A 153 -20.85 -5.75 25.23
C ALA A 153 -19.98 -6.91 25.72
N THR A 154 -20.49 -8.13 25.59
CA THR A 154 -19.85 -9.36 26.05
C THR A 154 -19.33 -10.15 24.85
N ARG A 155 -18.07 -10.56 24.90
CA ARG A 155 -17.43 -11.39 23.87
C ARG A 155 -18.08 -12.77 23.86
N THR A 156 -18.69 -13.16 22.75
CA THR A 156 -19.37 -14.46 22.59
C THR A 156 -18.40 -15.56 22.14
N GLY A 157 -17.33 -15.20 21.44
CA GLY A 157 -16.31 -16.13 20.97
C GLY A 157 -15.14 -15.44 20.30
N THR A 158 -14.10 -16.22 20.02
CA THR A 158 -12.93 -15.83 19.22
C THR A 158 -12.64 -16.88 18.17
N TYR A 159 -12.18 -16.47 17.00
CA TYR A 159 -11.81 -17.38 15.92
C TYR A 159 -10.56 -16.90 15.18
N THR A 160 -9.84 -17.79 14.50
CA THR A 160 -8.66 -17.45 13.72
C THR A 160 -8.75 -18.12 12.36
N TYR A 161 -8.52 -17.35 11.30
CA TYR A 161 -8.56 -17.82 9.94
C TYR A 161 -7.59 -17.02 9.09
N ASN A 162 -6.80 -17.73 8.27
CA ASN A 162 -5.92 -17.13 7.27
C ASN A 162 -4.99 -16.00 7.77
N GLY A 163 -4.47 -16.11 9.01
CA GLY A 163 -3.60 -15.09 9.60
C GLY A 163 -4.33 -13.91 10.25
N HIS A 164 -5.67 -13.91 10.26
CA HIS A 164 -6.47 -12.94 10.97
C HIS A 164 -7.15 -13.59 12.17
N SER A 165 -7.38 -12.82 13.23
CA SER A 165 -8.18 -13.28 14.37
C SER A 165 -9.36 -12.37 14.62
N TYR A 166 -10.47 -12.94 15.04
CA TYR A 166 -11.76 -12.27 15.15
C TYR A 166 -12.38 -12.50 16.52
N ALA A 167 -13.14 -11.54 17.02
CA ALA A 167 -14.01 -11.71 18.16
C ALA A 167 -15.38 -11.08 17.88
N ALA A 168 -16.46 -11.78 18.24
CA ALA A 168 -17.80 -11.24 18.15
C ALA A 168 -18.31 -10.80 19.53
N TYR A 169 -19.04 -9.70 19.56
CA TYR A 169 -19.60 -9.12 20.78
C TYR A 169 -21.12 -9.02 20.68
N SER A 170 -21.78 -9.46 21.75
CA SER A 170 -23.21 -9.30 21.99
C SER A 170 -23.43 -8.23 23.06
N ALA A 171 -24.22 -7.22 22.76
CA ALA A 171 -24.54 -6.12 23.66
C ALA A 171 -25.75 -6.44 24.53
N SER A 172 -25.73 -5.98 25.78
CA SER A 172 -26.82 -6.15 26.73
C SER A 172 -28.08 -5.33 26.38
N ALA A 173 -27.95 -4.35 25.50
CA ALA A 173 -29.03 -3.51 24.98
C ALA A 173 -28.66 -2.96 23.60
N ALA A 174 -29.65 -2.45 22.88
CA ALA A 174 -29.40 -1.69 21.65
C ALA A 174 -28.84 -0.29 21.97
N GLY A 175 -28.19 0.37 21.01
CA GLY A 175 -27.65 1.72 21.17
C GLY A 175 -26.15 1.86 20.90
N ILE A 176 -25.51 0.81 20.37
CA ILE A 176 -24.15 0.90 19.85
C ILE A 176 -24.24 1.38 18.40
N THR A 177 -23.80 2.62 18.15
CA THR A 177 -23.67 3.14 16.77
C THR A 177 -22.45 2.52 16.08
N TRP A 178 -22.38 2.64 14.74
CA TRP A 178 -21.22 2.18 13.99
C TRP A 178 -19.92 2.83 14.47
N TYR A 179 -19.96 4.14 14.76
CA TYR A 179 -18.81 4.88 15.28
C TYR A 179 -18.36 4.37 16.66
N ASN A 180 -19.30 4.03 17.54
CA ASN A 180 -18.93 3.48 18.85
C ASN A 180 -18.28 2.10 18.71
N ALA A 181 -18.76 1.27 17.78
CA ALA A 181 -18.16 -0.03 17.51
C ALA A 181 -16.77 0.13 16.86
N TYR A 182 -16.62 1.05 15.92
CA TYR A 182 -15.32 1.41 15.32
C TYR A 182 -14.29 1.81 16.37
N ASP A 183 -14.65 2.72 17.29
CA ASP A 183 -13.76 3.15 18.38
C ASP A 183 -13.44 2.01 19.35
N ALA A 184 -14.40 1.14 19.64
CA ALA A 184 -14.18 -0.03 20.50
C ALA A 184 -13.15 -0.98 19.87
N CYS A 185 -13.30 -1.32 18.58
CA CYS A 185 -12.36 -2.16 17.86
C CYS A 185 -10.96 -1.53 17.79
N LYS A 186 -10.89 -0.23 17.48
CA LYS A 186 -9.65 0.55 17.47
C LYS A 186 -8.92 0.49 18.81
N ASN A 187 -9.64 0.66 19.91
CA ASN A 187 -9.06 0.64 21.26
C ASN A 187 -8.57 -0.76 21.68
N MET A 188 -9.05 -1.83 21.04
CA MET A 188 -8.50 -3.18 21.21
C MET A 188 -7.22 -3.38 20.39
N GLY A 189 -6.89 -2.47 19.47
CA GLY A 189 -5.80 -2.61 18.51
C GLY A 189 -6.21 -3.33 17.21
N GLY A 190 -7.49 -3.64 17.05
CA GLY A 190 -8.07 -4.20 15.83
C GLY A 190 -8.89 -3.15 15.07
N TYR A 191 -9.83 -3.61 14.25
CA TYR A 191 -10.77 -2.81 13.45
C TYR A 191 -12.10 -3.57 13.29
N LEU A 192 -13.16 -2.90 12.84
CA LEU A 192 -14.41 -3.61 12.52
C LEU A 192 -14.16 -4.62 11.40
N ALA A 193 -14.61 -5.85 11.60
CA ALA A 193 -14.22 -6.97 10.76
C ALA A 193 -14.55 -6.76 9.29
N THR A 194 -13.64 -7.22 8.45
CA THR A 194 -13.69 -7.12 7.00
C THR A 194 -13.69 -8.51 6.40
N PHE A 195 -14.39 -8.68 5.27
CA PHE A 195 -14.55 -9.99 4.63
C PHE A 195 -14.20 -9.87 3.16
N THR A 196 -12.92 -10.05 2.86
CA THR A 196 -12.39 -9.92 1.51
C THR A 196 -12.70 -11.13 0.64
N THR A 197 -13.05 -12.27 1.24
CA THR A 197 -13.43 -13.51 0.53
C THR A 197 -14.73 -14.13 1.04
N ASP A 198 -15.42 -14.87 0.18
CA ASP A 198 -16.62 -15.64 0.55
C ASP A 198 -16.31 -16.71 1.61
N GLU A 199 -15.10 -17.29 1.59
CA GLU A 199 -14.68 -18.28 2.59
C GLU A 199 -14.44 -17.61 3.95
N GLU A 200 -13.85 -16.42 4.00
CA GLU A 200 -13.63 -15.68 5.25
C GLU A 200 -14.94 -15.35 5.95
N TRP A 201 -15.94 -14.86 5.21
CA TRP A 201 -17.28 -14.64 5.76
C TRP A 201 -17.88 -15.94 6.31
N LYS A 202 -17.87 -17.02 5.52
CA LYS A 202 -18.39 -18.33 5.94
C LYS A 202 -17.73 -18.81 7.24
N GLN A 203 -16.42 -18.65 7.34
CA GLN A 203 -15.64 -19.06 8.51
C GLN A 203 -16.04 -18.26 9.75
N VAL A 204 -16.18 -16.94 9.63
CA VAL A 204 -16.60 -16.09 10.75
C VAL A 204 -18.06 -16.31 11.13
N GLU A 205 -18.98 -16.37 10.17
CA GLU A 205 -20.40 -16.63 10.44
C GLU A 205 -20.61 -17.97 11.16
N THR A 206 -19.98 -19.05 10.66
CA THR A 206 -20.12 -20.38 11.24
C THR A 206 -19.57 -20.45 12.68
N ASN A 207 -18.41 -19.86 12.92
CA ASN A 207 -17.70 -20.05 14.19
C ASN A 207 -18.02 -18.97 15.25
N LEU A 208 -18.48 -17.79 14.84
CA LEU A 208 -18.75 -16.67 15.76
C LEU A 208 -20.23 -16.30 15.83
N LEU A 209 -20.98 -16.35 14.73
CA LEU A 209 -22.39 -15.95 14.71
C LEU A 209 -23.37 -17.10 14.99
N SER A 210 -22.86 -18.30 15.27
CA SER A 210 -23.67 -19.45 15.72
C SER A 210 -24.11 -19.36 17.18
N ALA A 211 -23.58 -18.41 17.96
CA ALA A 211 -24.01 -18.17 19.34
C ALA A 211 -25.47 -17.67 19.39
N ALA A 212 -26.26 -18.17 20.34
CA ALA A 212 -27.70 -17.91 20.45
C ALA A 212 -28.07 -16.42 20.58
N ALA A 213 -27.15 -15.57 21.06
CA ALA A 213 -27.34 -14.12 21.07
C ALA A 213 -27.67 -13.58 19.67
N PHE A 214 -27.00 -14.09 18.63
CA PHE A 214 -27.16 -13.63 17.24
C PHE A 214 -28.36 -14.25 16.53
N ASP A 215 -29.17 -15.06 17.21
CA ASP A 215 -30.48 -15.47 16.69
C ASP A 215 -31.44 -14.26 16.61
N SER A 216 -31.25 -13.25 17.47
CA SER A 216 -32.08 -12.03 17.51
C SER A 216 -31.28 -10.72 17.39
N GLN A 217 -29.95 -10.77 17.48
CA GLN A 217 -29.11 -9.58 17.46
C GLN A 217 -28.48 -9.31 16.08
N GLN A 218 -28.23 -8.03 15.82
CA GLN A 218 -27.53 -7.52 14.65
C GLN A 218 -26.10 -7.12 15.03
N THR A 219 -25.13 -7.30 14.13
CA THR A 219 -23.73 -6.96 14.42
C THR A 219 -23.14 -6.02 13.38
N TRP A 220 -22.41 -4.98 13.82
CA TRP A 220 -21.66 -4.11 12.93
C TRP A 220 -20.44 -4.81 12.32
N ILE A 221 -20.20 -4.50 11.05
CA ILE A 221 -19.01 -4.91 10.30
C ILE A 221 -18.36 -3.70 9.62
N GLY A 222 -17.14 -3.87 9.10
CA GLY A 222 -16.31 -2.81 8.53
C GLY A 222 -16.64 -2.44 7.09
N PHE A 223 -17.85 -2.74 6.59
CA PHE A 223 -18.28 -2.35 5.24
C PHE A 223 -19.11 -1.07 5.31
N ALA A 224 -18.72 -0.05 4.56
CA ALA A 224 -19.39 1.24 4.58
C ALA A 224 -19.31 1.97 3.23
N LYS A 225 -20.25 2.88 3.01
CA LYS A 225 -20.39 3.80 1.89
C LYS A 225 -19.39 4.94 2.03
N PHE A 226 -18.55 5.11 1.02
CA PHE A 226 -17.63 6.24 0.92
C PHE A 226 -18.16 7.20 -0.13
N SER A 227 -18.26 8.46 0.27
CA SER A 227 -18.52 9.57 -0.65
C SER A 227 -17.38 10.56 -0.55
N TRP A 228 -16.88 11.01 -1.70
CA TRP A 228 -15.82 12.00 -1.72
C TRP A 228 -16.46 13.39 -1.73
N PHE A 229 -16.01 14.28 -0.85
CA PHE A 229 -16.34 15.71 -0.98
C PHE A 229 -15.61 16.38 -2.16
N ALA A 230 -15.17 15.62 -3.18
CA ALA A 230 -14.50 16.13 -4.38
C ALA A 230 -15.46 16.56 -5.50
N GLY A 231 -16.78 16.51 -5.26
CA GLY A 231 -17.81 16.87 -6.24
C GLY A 231 -18.00 15.81 -7.32
N ALA A 232 -18.88 16.08 -8.29
CA ALA A 232 -19.36 15.12 -9.29
C ALA A 232 -18.29 14.59 -10.28
N ALA A 233 -17.02 14.96 -10.12
CA ALA A 233 -15.93 14.59 -11.01
C ALA A 233 -15.38 13.18 -10.76
N LEU A 234 -15.65 12.58 -9.59
CA LEU A 234 -15.28 11.20 -9.28
C LEU A 234 -16.52 10.31 -9.38
N THR A 235 -16.55 9.43 -10.38
CA THR A 235 -17.51 8.33 -10.47
C THR A 235 -16.74 7.00 -10.39
N PRO A 236 -17.25 5.97 -9.68
CA PRO A 236 -18.52 5.91 -8.97
C PRO A 236 -18.46 6.52 -7.56
N ASP A 237 -19.28 7.55 -7.30
CA ASP A 237 -19.54 8.13 -5.98
C ASP A 237 -21.06 8.12 -5.78
N PRO A 238 -21.58 7.55 -4.68
CA PRO A 238 -20.86 6.85 -3.60
C PRO A 238 -20.59 5.37 -3.93
N GLU A 239 -19.50 4.82 -3.38
CA GLU A 239 -19.17 3.39 -3.46
C GLU A 239 -18.99 2.79 -2.06
N GLU A 240 -19.56 1.60 -1.82
CA GLU A 240 -19.29 0.83 -0.61
C GLU A 240 -18.02 -0.01 -0.72
N LYS A 241 -17.21 0.02 0.34
CA LYS A 241 -15.93 -0.70 0.46
C LYS A 241 -15.57 -0.98 1.92
N TRP A 242 -14.54 -1.79 2.14
CA TRP A 242 -14.01 -2.06 3.48
C TRP A 242 -13.30 -0.84 4.05
N ILE A 243 -13.46 -0.60 5.35
CA ILE A 243 -12.82 0.52 6.05
C ILE A 243 -11.30 0.43 6.14
N THR A 244 -10.75 -0.73 5.85
CA THR A 244 -9.32 -0.99 5.75
C THR A 244 -8.77 -0.72 4.34
N GLY A 245 -9.62 -0.29 3.40
CA GLY A 245 -9.20 0.15 2.06
C GLY A 245 -9.20 -0.95 1.01
N GLU A 246 -9.34 -2.21 1.40
CA GLU A 246 -9.51 -3.33 0.48
C GLU A 246 -10.82 -3.19 -0.29
N GLN A 247 -10.74 -3.41 -1.59
CA GLN A 247 -11.92 -3.54 -2.43
C GLN A 247 -12.53 -4.94 -2.20
N PRO A 248 -13.87 -5.07 -2.11
CA PRO A 248 -14.50 -6.38 -2.09
C PRO A 248 -14.12 -7.16 -3.35
N LEU A 249 -13.86 -8.47 -3.23
CA LEU A 249 -13.46 -9.28 -4.37
C LEU A 249 -14.51 -9.22 -5.48
N HIS A 250 -14.09 -8.76 -6.66
CA HIS A 250 -14.90 -8.82 -7.87
C HIS A 250 -14.87 -10.25 -8.43
N ASP A 251 -16.01 -10.93 -8.35
CA ASP A 251 -16.23 -12.22 -8.96
C ASP A 251 -16.66 -12.04 -10.42
N TYR A 252 -15.66 -11.95 -11.30
CA TYR A 252 -15.86 -11.92 -12.74
C TYR A 252 -16.38 -13.24 -13.31
N SER A 253 -16.21 -14.36 -12.58
CA SER A 253 -16.65 -15.68 -13.04
C SER A 253 -18.17 -15.84 -13.02
N ALA A 254 -18.86 -15.03 -12.20
CA ALA A 254 -20.31 -14.96 -12.17
C ALA A 254 -20.95 -14.35 -13.44
N GLY A 255 -20.14 -13.79 -14.36
CA GLY A 255 -20.61 -13.40 -15.70
C GLY A 255 -21.76 -12.40 -15.74
N GLY A 256 -21.79 -11.45 -14.80
CA GLY A 256 -22.89 -10.51 -14.67
C GLY A 256 -23.11 -9.66 -15.94
N THR A 257 -24.37 -9.49 -16.33
CA THR A 257 -24.75 -8.79 -17.57
C THR A 257 -24.79 -7.26 -17.44
N SER A 258 -24.87 -6.74 -16.21
CA SER A 258 -24.94 -5.29 -15.93
C SER A 258 -23.94 -4.81 -14.87
N ALA A 259 -23.40 -5.72 -14.05
CA ALA A 259 -22.38 -5.43 -13.05
C ALA A 259 -21.61 -6.70 -12.70
N VAL A 260 -20.36 -6.55 -12.26
CA VAL A 260 -19.56 -7.65 -11.71
C VAL A 260 -20.03 -7.90 -10.27
N ARG A 261 -20.26 -9.17 -9.91
CA ARG A 261 -20.59 -9.54 -8.53
C ARG A 261 -19.43 -9.11 -7.63
N LYS A 262 -19.71 -8.41 -6.53
CA LYS A 262 -18.77 -8.20 -5.43
C LYS A 262 -19.01 -9.31 -4.40
N SER A 263 -17.97 -9.78 -3.69
CA SER A 263 -18.16 -10.62 -2.52
C SER A 263 -18.96 -9.82 -1.50
N ASN A 264 -20.25 -10.14 -1.40
CA ASN A 264 -21.16 -9.52 -0.45
C ASN A 264 -22.32 -10.47 -0.12
N TRP A 265 -22.71 -10.47 1.16
CA TRP A 265 -23.74 -11.36 1.68
C TRP A 265 -25.05 -10.62 1.99
N PHE A 266 -25.27 -9.49 1.31
CA PHE A 266 -26.49 -8.69 1.43
C PHE A 266 -27.76 -9.52 1.23
N ASN A 267 -28.76 -9.22 2.05
CA ASN A 267 -30.09 -9.78 1.94
C ASN A 267 -30.75 -9.39 0.62
N THR A 268 -31.81 -10.11 0.23
CA THR A 268 -32.56 -9.78 -0.99
C THR A 268 -33.10 -8.36 -0.91
N GLY A 269 -32.72 -7.52 -1.90
CA GLY A 269 -33.10 -6.11 -1.97
C GLY A 269 -32.04 -5.15 -1.45
N GLU A 270 -31.00 -5.66 -0.77
CA GLU A 270 -29.95 -4.85 -0.16
C GLU A 270 -28.63 -4.86 -0.98
N PRO A 271 -27.78 -3.82 -0.85
CA PRO A 271 -28.04 -2.58 -0.12
C PRO A 271 -29.02 -1.68 -0.89
N ASN A 272 -29.96 -1.06 -0.19
CA ASN A 272 -31.04 -0.27 -0.82
C ASN A 272 -30.86 1.25 -0.65
N ASN A 273 -29.92 1.69 0.21
CA ASN A 273 -29.67 3.10 0.53
C ASN A 273 -30.96 3.85 0.91
N SER A 274 -31.73 3.32 1.88
CA SER A 274 -33.05 3.83 2.23
C SER A 274 -32.99 5.30 2.60
N GLY A 275 -33.88 6.08 1.99
CA GLY A 275 -33.93 7.54 2.16
C GLY A 275 -32.66 8.29 1.72
N GLY A 276 -31.72 7.63 1.04
CA GLY A 276 -30.42 8.19 0.69
C GLY A 276 -29.44 8.32 1.87
N THR A 277 -29.79 7.75 3.03
CA THR A 277 -29.07 7.96 4.30
C THR A 277 -28.31 6.74 4.79
N GLU A 278 -28.62 5.56 4.27
CA GLU A 278 -27.94 4.32 4.65
C GLU A 278 -26.60 4.17 3.94
N GLY A 279 -25.75 3.32 4.50
CA GLY A 279 -24.41 3.09 3.97
C GLY A 279 -23.43 2.56 5.01
N PHE A 280 -23.91 1.99 6.11
CA PHE A 280 -23.10 1.30 7.09
C PHE A 280 -23.70 -0.07 7.29
N VAL A 281 -22.87 -1.11 7.33
CA VAL A 281 -23.40 -2.47 7.19
C VAL A 281 -23.43 -3.22 8.49
N ILE A 282 -24.56 -3.89 8.70
CA ILE A 282 -24.77 -4.87 9.76
C ILE A 282 -24.94 -6.28 9.17
N THR A 283 -24.71 -7.29 10.00
CA THR A 283 -25.28 -8.63 9.82
C THR A 283 -26.68 -8.65 10.43
N LEU A 284 -27.65 -9.21 9.73
CA LEU A 284 -29.00 -9.39 10.25
C LEU A 284 -29.08 -10.53 11.27
N PRO A 285 -30.11 -10.56 12.13
CA PRO A 285 -30.36 -11.72 12.98
C PRO A 285 -30.55 -12.98 12.15
N LYS A 286 -30.20 -14.12 12.74
CA LYS A 286 -30.27 -15.42 12.07
C LYS A 286 -31.63 -15.64 11.39
N ASN A 287 -31.58 -16.08 10.14
CA ASN A 287 -32.74 -16.42 9.31
C ASN A 287 -33.71 -15.25 9.04
N SER A 288 -33.31 -13.99 9.26
CA SER A 288 -34.07 -12.82 8.76
C SER A 288 -34.08 -12.76 7.24
N GLY A 289 -33.12 -13.44 6.62
CA GLY A 289 -33.02 -13.76 5.21
C GLY A 289 -31.93 -14.81 5.04
N THR A 290 -31.85 -15.42 3.86
CA THR A 290 -30.76 -16.35 3.55
C THR A 290 -30.22 -16.06 2.16
N LYS A 291 -28.93 -16.33 1.96
CA LYS A 291 -28.29 -16.20 0.65
C LYS A 291 -27.38 -17.40 0.43
N THR A 292 -27.54 -18.05 -0.71
CA THR A 292 -26.73 -19.22 -1.08
C THR A 292 -25.78 -18.87 -2.20
N TYR A 293 -24.49 -19.16 -2.01
CA TYR A 293 -23.45 -18.99 -3.01
C TYR A 293 -22.33 -20.01 -2.81
N ASN A 294 -21.80 -20.57 -3.90
CA ASN A 294 -20.75 -21.61 -3.90
C ASN A 294 -20.98 -22.75 -2.88
N GLY A 295 -22.23 -23.19 -2.74
CA GLY A 295 -22.59 -24.29 -1.84
C GLY A 295 -22.66 -23.93 -0.36
N TYR A 296 -22.50 -22.65 0.00
CA TYR A 296 -22.71 -22.14 1.35
C TYR A 296 -23.97 -21.28 1.42
N THR A 297 -24.79 -21.50 2.45
CA THR A 297 -25.98 -20.69 2.75
C THR A 297 -25.73 -19.87 4.00
N SER A 298 -25.58 -18.56 3.82
CA SER A 298 -25.51 -17.62 4.93
C SER A 298 -26.91 -17.42 5.52
N THR A 299 -26.98 -17.42 6.86
CA THR A 299 -28.19 -17.18 7.65
C THR A 299 -28.20 -15.81 8.32
N HIS A 300 -27.07 -15.11 8.32
CA HIS A 300 -26.86 -13.77 8.85
C HIS A 300 -26.53 -12.82 7.70
N THR A 301 -27.44 -12.71 6.73
CA THR A 301 -27.27 -11.84 5.56
C THR A 301 -27.06 -10.38 5.96
N TRP A 302 -26.43 -9.60 5.10
CA TRP A 302 -26.06 -8.21 5.40
C TRP A 302 -27.18 -7.22 5.04
N ASN A 303 -27.18 -6.08 5.71
CA ASN A 303 -28.07 -4.96 5.42
C ASN A 303 -27.32 -3.63 5.58
N ASP A 304 -27.54 -2.66 4.69
CA ASP A 304 -27.09 -1.30 4.94
C ASP A 304 -28.11 -0.57 5.82
N VAL A 305 -27.59 0.25 6.73
CA VAL A 305 -28.37 1.05 7.68
C VAL A 305 -27.68 2.40 7.87
N VAL A 306 -28.36 3.32 8.54
CA VAL A 306 -27.77 4.59 8.98
C VAL A 306 -26.75 4.35 10.10
N ALA A 307 -25.59 5.03 10.05
CA ALA A 307 -24.48 4.82 11.01
C ALA A 307 -24.89 4.97 12.49
N ASN A 308 -25.82 5.89 12.74
CA ASN A 308 -26.31 6.27 14.05
C ASN A 308 -27.58 5.53 14.47
N THR A 309 -27.96 4.45 13.75
CA THR A 309 -29.08 3.62 14.17
C THR A 309 -28.82 3.10 15.58
N THR A 310 -29.86 3.14 16.41
CA THR A 310 -29.82 2.65 17.78
C THR A 310 -30.35 1.23 17.90
N ALA A 311 -30.67 0.56 16.78
CA ALA A 311 -31.21 -0.80 16.76
C ALA A 311 -30.14 -1.90 16.89
N THR A 312 -28.87 -1.58 16.60
CA THR A 312 -27.79 -2.57 16.57
C THR A 312 -27.34 -2.99 17.96
N THR A 313 -27.01 -4.28 18.10
CA THR A 313 -26.83 -4.98 19.38
C THR A 313 -25.54 -5.80 19.43
N GLY A 314 -24.58 -5.54 18.55
CA GLY A 314 -23.30 -6.24 18.53
C GLY A 314 -22.33 -5.67 17.51
N PHE A 315 -21.13 -6.22 17.49
CA PHE A 315 -20.09 -5.91 16.50
C PHE A 315 -19.08 -7.03 16.44
N ILE A 316 -18.36 -7.11 15.33
CA ILE A 316 -17.26 -8.06 15.13
C ILE A 316 -15.97 -7.26 14.98
N VAL A 317 -14.98 -7.58 15.81
CA VAL A 317 -13.63 -7.03 15.71
C VAL A 317 -12.72 -8.04 15.02
N GLU A 318 -11.84 -7.54 14.17
CA GLU A 318 -10.76 -8.27 13.52
C GLU A 318 -9.40 -7.68 13.92
N PHE A 319 -8.39 -8.55 14.01
CA PHE A 319 -7.00 -8.21 14.27
C PHE A 319 -6.11 -8.82 13.19
N GLN A 320 -5.20 -8.00 12.66
CA GLN A 320 -4.20 -8.42 11.68
C GLN A 320 -3.02 -9.11 12.39
N GLN A 321 -2.56 -10.25 11.87
CA GLN A 321 -1.33 -10.93 12.33
C GLN A 321 -0.32 -11.08 11.20
#